data_AF-A0A3L0VVL4-F1
#
_entry.id   AF-A0A3L0VVL4-F1
#
_cell.length_a   1.000
_cell.length_b   1.000
_cell.length_c   1.000
_cell.angle_alpha   90.00
_cell.angle_beta   90.00
_cell.angle_gamma   90.00
#
_symmetry.space_group_name_H-M   'P 1'
#
loop_
_entity.id
_entity.type
_entity.pdbx_description
1 polymer ?
#
loop_
_entity_poly.entity_id
_entity_poly.type
_entity_poly.pdbx_seq_one_letter_code
_entity_poly.pdbx_strand_id
1 'polypeptide(L)' 'MCSAILLLGDTGTDHDGFHSSPVIAASPDVFLDGKPVARQGDQLAPHDKPIAVTGTAIGCGGVVIGSGSGQAG' A
#
# COMPACT_ATOMS: atom_id res chain seq x y z
N MET A 1 2.79 -19.89 6.52
CA MET A 1 1.81 -19.13 5.71
C MET A 1 0.74 -20.10 5.25
N CYS A 2 -0.50 -19.96 5.73
CA CYS A 2 -1.61 -20.66 5.09
C CYS A 2 -1.83 -19.99 3.74
N SER A 3 -1.78 -20.74 2.65
CA SER A 3 -2.11 -20.22 1.34
C SER A 3 -3.58 -19.79 1.36
N ALA A 4 -3.83 -18.49 1.28
CA ALA A 4 -5.16 -17.95 1.08
C ALA A 4 -5.39 -17.78 -0.43
N ILE A 5 -6.59 -18.13 -0.90
CA ILE A 5 -7.06 -17.72 -2.22
C ILE A 5 -7.37 -16.22 -2.13
N LEU A 6 -6.76 -15.43 -3.01
CA LEU A 6 -7.04 -14.00 -3.11
C LEU A 6 -8.14 -13.77 -4.15
N LEU A 7 -9.01 -12.82 -3.87
CA LEU A 7 -10.14 -12.41 -4.69
C LEU A 7 -9.99 -10.94 -5.12
N LEU A 8 -10.75 -10.53 -6.13
CA LEU A 8 -10.81 -9.13 -6.54
C LEU A 8 -11.21 -8.23 -5.35
N GLY A 9 -10.39 -7.21 -5.10
CA GLY A 9 -10.54 -6.28 -3.98
C GLY A 9 -9.88 -6.72 -2.66
N ASP A 10 -9.29 -7.91 -2.58
CA ASP A 10 -8.51 -8.30 -1.39
C ASP A 10 -7.26 -7.44 -1.25
N THR A 11 -6.84 -7.21 -0.01
CA THR A 11 -5.77 -6.26 0.33
C THR A 11 -4.41 -6.94 0.39
N GLY A 12 -3.46 -6.50 -0.44
CA GLY A 12 -2.04 -6.75 -0.25
C GLY A 12 -1.49 -5.89 0.87
N THR A 13 -0.55 -6.44 1.66
CA THR A 13 0.01 -5.76 2.83
C THR A 13 0.92 -4.59 2.45
N ASP A 14 1.15 -3.72 3.42
CA ASP A 14 2.15 -2.66 3.34
C ASP A 14 3.56 -3.23 3.11
N HIS A 15 4.45 -2.38 2.57
CA HIS A 15 5.86 -2.68 2.46
C HIS A 15 6.68 -1.40 2.30
N ASP A 16 7.87 -1.36 2.90
CA ASP A 16 8.84 -0.25 2.76
C ASP A 16 8.32 1.16 3.07
N GLY A 17 7.19 1.32 3.75
CA GLY A 17 6.52 2.63 3.97
C GLY A 17 5.51 3.02 2.89
N PHE A 18 5.23 2.13 1.93
CA PHE A 18 4.02 2.17 1.10
C PHE A 18 2.86 1.54 1.87
N HIS A 19 1.68 2.15 1.77
CA HIS A 19 0.47 1.61 2.38
C HIS A 19 -0.03 0.37 1.62
N SER A 20 -0.91 -0.42 2.24
CA SER A 20 -1.60 -1.54 1.61
C SER A 20 -2.41 -1.12 0.37
N SER A 21 -2.59 -2.02 -0.59
CA SER A 21 -3.39 -1.79 -1.81
C SER A 21 -4.23 -2.99 -2.23
N PRO A 22 -5.38 -2.77 -2.89
CA PRO A 22 -6.27 -3.86 -3.31
C PRO A 22 -5.80 -4.53 -4.61
N VAL A 23 -6.19 -5.79 -4.80
CA VAL A 23 -6.18 -6.48 -6.09
C VAL A 23 -7.18 -5.80 -7.04
N ILE A 24 -6.73 -5.42 -8.25
CA ILE A 24 -7.55 -4.71 -9.26
C ILE A 24 -7.73 -5.47 -10.58
N ALA A 25 -7.02 -6.58 -10.76
CA ALA A 25 -7.24 -7.51 -11.86
C ALA A 25 -7.41 -8.92 -11.30
N ALA A 26 -8.17 -9.75 -12.00
CA ALA A 26 -8.48 -11.11 -11.59
C ALA A 26 -8.97 -11.93 -12.81
N SER A 27 -9.29 -13.20 -12.60
CA SER A 27 -9.85 -14.06 -13.65
C SER A 27 -11.22 -13.58 -14.16
N PRO A 28 -11.46 -13.60 -15.49
CA PRO A 28 -12.76 -13.26 -16.06
C PRO A 28 -13.82 -14.38 -15.96
N ASP A 29 -13.41 -15.58 -15.57
CA ASP A 29 -14.18 -16.83 -15.75
C ASP A 29 -14.19 -17.76 -14.52
N VAL A 30 -13.27 -17.57 -13.56
CA VAL A 30 -13.17 -18.37 -12.33
C VAL A 30 -13.53 -17.51 -11.13
N PHE A 31 -14.56 -17.95 -10.41
CA PHE A 31 -15.14 -17.22 -9.29
C PHE A 31 -15.15 -18.09 -8.03
N LEU A 32 -14.95 -17.46 -6.88
CA LEU A 32 -15.20 -18.02 -5.55
C LEU A 32 -16.18 -17.11 -4.83
N ASP A 33 -17.29 -17.66 -4.34
CA ASP A 33 -18.36 -16.90 -3.69
C ASP A 33 -18.86 -15.69 -4.52
N GLY A 34 -18.86 -15.83 -5.85
CA GLY A 34 -19.26 -14.79 -6.79
C GLY A 34 -18.23 -13.68 -7.03
N LYS A 35 -17.02 -13.76 -6.42
CA LYS A 35 -15.91 -12.85 -6.73
C LYS A 35 -14.87 -13.50 -7.65
N PRO A 36 -14.31 -12.77 -8.62
CA PRO A 36 -13.18 -13.22 -9.42
C PRO A 36 -11.99 -13.65 -8.56
N VAL A 37 -11.38 -14.79 -8.89
CA VAL A 37 -10.15 -15.28 -8.24
C VAL A 37 -8.92 -14.59 -8.84
N ALA A 38 -8.05 -14.07 -7.99
CA ALA A 38 -6.77 -13.51 -8.38
C ALA A 38 -5.73 -14.61 -8.66
N ARG A 39 -4.85 -14.38 -9.61
CA ARG A 39 -3.82 -15.32 -10.07
C ARG A 39 -2.46 -14.64 -10.05
N GLN A 40 -1.41 -15.45 -10.16
CA GLN A 40 -0.06 -14.90 -10.35
C GLN A 40 -0.02 -14.00 -11.58
N GLY A 41 0.46 -12.77 -11.40
CA GLY A 41 0.57 -11.76 -12.46
C GLY A 41 -0.61 -10.80 -12.54
N ASP A 42 -1.71 -11.06 -11.85
CA ASP A 42 -2.80 -10.09 -11.72
C ASP A 42 -2.34 -8.89 -10.85
N GLN A 43 -2.73 -7.67 -11.25
CA GLN A 43 -2.22 -6.42 -10.67
C GLN A 43 -2.91 -6.05 -9.35
N LEU A 44 -2.13 -5.46 -8.44
CA LEU A 44 -2.63 -4.61 -7.35
C LEU A 44 -2.66 -3.15 -7.80
N ALA A 45 -3.46 -2.32 -7.13
CA ALA A 45 -3.44 -0.90 -7.36
C ALA A 45 -2.05 -0.32 -7.06
N PRO A 46 -1.49 0.55 -7.94
CA PRO A 46 -0.27 1.29 -7.63
C PRO A 46 -0.44 2.13 -6.36
N HIS A 47 0.60 2.21 -5.54
CA HIS A 47 0.59 3.01 -4.32
C HIS A 47 1.89 3.78 -4.14
N ASP A 48 1.79 4.93 -3.46
CA ASP A 48 2.91 5.82 -3.18
C ASP A 48 3.23 5.82 -1.69
N LYS A 49 4.46 6.23 -1.36
CA LYS A 49 4.81 6.52 0.03
C LYS A 49 4.17 7.85 0.43
N PRO A 50 3.63 7.97 1.66
CA PRO A 50 3.32 9.27 2.20
C PRO A 50 4.56 10.16 2.16
N ILE A 51 4.46 11.33 1.52
CA ILE A 51 5.46 12.39 1.69
C ILE A 51 5.36 12.85 3.14
N ALA A 52 6.50 12.91 3.81
CA ALA A 52 6.57 13.34 5.19
C ALA A 52 5.94 14.75 5.36
N VAL A 53 4.76 14.79 5.97
CA VAL A 53 4.18 16.02 6.50
C VAL A 53 4.82 16.25 7.87
N THR A 54 5.09 17.51 8.24
CA THR A 54 5.68 17.89 9.54
C THR A 54 5.00 17.12 10.68
N GLY A 55 5.76 16.28 11.39
CA GLY A 55 5.28 15.44 12.49
C GLY A 55 5.09 13.95 12.18
N THR A 56 5.35 13.49 10.95
CA THR A 56 5.32 12.06 10.57
C THR A 56 6.71 11.42 10.63
N ALA A 57 6.77 10.13 10.98
CA ALA A 57 8.03 9.40 11.12
C ALA A 57 8.73 9.25 9.77
N ILE A 58 9.98 9.72 9.70
CA ILE A 58 10.82 9.59 8.52
C ILE A 58 11.57 8.26 8.60
N GLY A 59 11.47 7.43 7.55
CA GLY A 59 12.24 6.19 7.43
C GLY A 59 13.76 6.43 7.30
N CYS A 60 14.51 5.34 7.10
CA CYS A 60 15.97 5.22 7.20
C CYS A 60 16.86 6.02 6.22
N GLY A 61 16.41 7.17 5.70
CA GLY A 61 17.23 8.03 4.84
C GLY A 61 16.75 9.46 4.62
N GLY A 62 15.66 9.91 5.25
CA GLY A 62 15.19 11.29 5.06
C GLY A 62 15.90 12.25 6.01
N VAL A 63 16.80 13.08 5.46
CA VAL A 63 17.34 14.24 6.18
C VAL A 63 16.23 15.28 6.29
N VAL A 64 15.78 15.54 7.52
CA VAL A 64 14.93 16.69 7.81
C VAL A 64 15.84 17.93 7.87
N ILE A 65 15.86 18.73 6.80
CA ILE A 65 16.41 20.10 6.89
C ILE A 65 15.35 20.94 7.61
N GLY A 66 15.41 20.93 8.94
CA GLY A 66 14.59 21.79 9.77
C GLY A 66 15.04 23.25 9.63
N SER A 67 14.34 24.04 8.82
CA SER A 67 14.42 25.51 8.94
C SER A 67 13.56 25.92 10.13
N GLY A 68 14.18 26.01 11.31
CA GLY A 68 13.49 26.48 12.51
C GLY A 68 13.00 27.91 12.33
N SER A 69 11.69 28.13 12.40
CA SER A 69 11.12 29.43 12.74
C SER A 69 10.81 29.42 14.23
N GLY A 70 11.69 30.03 15.03
CA GLY A 70 11.42 30.28 16.44
C GLY A 70 10.21 31.21 16.56
N GLN A 71 9.22 30.82 17.35
CA GLN A 71 8.15 31.71 17.78
C GLN A 71 8.65 32.45 19.03
N ALA A 72 9.06 33.71 18.84
CA ALA A 72 9.13 34.65 19.95
C ALA A 72 7.73 35.22 20.13
N GLY A 73 7.12 34.94 21.28
CA GLY A 73 5.81 35.41 21.69
C GLY A 73 5.48 34.92 23.08
#